data_AF-F0UBV1-F1
#
_entry.id   AF-F0UBV1-F1
#
_cell.length_a   1.000
_cell.length_b   1.000
_cell.length_c   1.000
_cell.angle_alpha   90.00
_cell.angle_beta   90.00
_cell.angle_gamma   90.00
#
_symmetry.space_group_name_H-M   'P 1'
#
loop_
_entity.id
_entity.type
_entity.pdbx_description
1 polymer ?
#
loop_
_entity_poly.entity_id
_entity_poly.type
_entity_poly.pdbx_seq_one_letter_code
_entity_poly.pdbx_strand_id
1 'polypeptide(L)'
;MNPAVPPRDDILIEIEKATGYTFTNPSLCLKALQTAGCAAAGGQKSLAQVGDAALRLALVTIGYGKGASRGQIDSALRTKASNSHLADQGFERGFDGSIDR
;
A
#
# COMPACT_ATOMS: atom_id res chain seq x y z
N MET A 1 21.09 -24.35 14.51
CA MET A 1 20.57 -24.34 13.13
C MET A 1 19.91 -23.00 12.91
N ASN A 2 20.50 -22.13 12.08
CA ASN A 2 19.82 -20.91 11.65
C ASN A 2 18.74 -21.34 10.65
N PRO A 3 17.46 -20.99 10.85
CA PRO A 3 16.46 -21.25 9.81
C PRO A 3 16.89 -20.46 8.58
N ALA A 4 17.12 -21.18 7.47
CA ALA A 4 17.40 -20.57 6.19
C ALA A 4 16.23 -19.63 5.86
N VAL A 5 16.55 -18.34 5.75
CA VAL A 5 15.58 -17.35 5.26
C VAL A 5 15.20 -17.82 3.85
N PRO A 6 13.91 -18.14 3.59
CA PRO A 6 13.50 -18.52 2.25
C PRO A 6 13.92 -17.42 1.27
N PRO A 7 14.29 -17.76 0.02
CA PRO A 7 14.66 -16.77 -0.98
C PRO A 7 13.58 -15.69 -1.05
N ARG A 8 13.98 -14.42 -0.96
CA ARG A 8 13.04 -13.30 -1.09
C ARG A 8 12.49 -13.34 -2.51
N ASP A 9 11.16 -13.39 -2.63
CA ASP A 9 10.50 -13.34 -3.93
C ASP A 9 10.92 -12.08 -4.69
N ASP A 10 11.17 -12.21 -6.00
CA ASP A 10 11.61 -11.08 -6.85
C ASP A 10 10.61 -9.91 -6.78
N ILE A 11 9.31 -10.23 -6.66
CA ILE A 11 8.22 -9.28 -6.46
C ILE A 11 8.42 -8.44 -5.19
N LEU A 12 8.83 -9.07 -4.08
CA LEU A 12 9.10 -8.37 -2.83
C LEU A 12 10.27 -7.41 -2.99
N ILE A 13 11.35 -7.85 -3.66
CA ILE A 13 12.54 -7.04 -3.91
C ILE A 13 12.19 -5.79 -4.74
N GLU A 14 11.38 -5.94 -5.78
CA GLU A 14 10.97 -4.83 -6.64
C GLU A 14 10.10 -3.81 -5.88
N ILE A 15 9.20 -4.26 -5.01
CA ILE A 15 8.37 -3.34 -4.21
C ILE A 15 9.19 -2.68 -3.10
N GLU A 16 10.11 -3.39 -2.45
CA GLU A 16 11.02 -2.80 -1.47
C GLU A 16 11.87 -1.69 -2.11
N LYS A 17 12.34 -1.87 -3.35
CA LYS A 17 13.03 -0.83 -4.12
C LYS A 17 12.11 0.34 -4.47
N ALA A 18 10.92 0.07 -5.00
CA ALA A 18 9.97 1.10 -5.43
C ALA A 18 9.42 1.95 -4.26
N THR A 19 9.30 1.35 -3.08
CA THR A 19 8.86 2.04 -1.85
C THR A 19 10.01 2.61 -1.02
N GLY A 20 11.24 2.13 -1.23
CA GLY A 20 12.38 2.44 -0.37
C GLY A 20 12.25 1.87 1.05
N TYR A 21 11.37 0.88 1.24
CA TYR A 21 11.06 0.30 2.55
C TYR A 21 11.25 -1.22 2.52
N THR A 22 12.15 -1.75 3.36
CA THR A 22 12.31 -3.19 3.55
C THR A 22 11.21 -3.72 4.47
N PHE A 23 10.39 -4.64 3.98
CA PHE A 23 9.29 -5.18 4.77
C PHE A 23 9.81 -6.10 5.86
N THR A 24 9.43 -5.81 7.11
CA THR A 24 9.73 -6.66 8.27
C THR A 24 8.88 -7.94 8.27
N ASN A 25 7.73 -7.91 7.59
CA ASN A 25 6.85 -9.06 7.41
C ASN A 25 6.55 -9.28 5.91
N PRO A 26 7.42 -10.02 5.19
CA PRO A 26 7.25 -10.34 3.77
C PRO A 26 5.90 -10.97 3.43
N SER A 27 5.40 -11.86 4.29
CA SER A 27 4.13 -12.56 4.08
C SER A 27 2.93 -11.61 4.06
N LEU A 28 2.99 -10.52 4.84
CA LEU A 28 1.96 -9.48 4.84
C LEU A 28 1.99 -8.66 3.54
N CYS A 29 3.18 -8.37 3.03
CA CYS A 29 3.36 -7.68 1.75
C CYS A 29 2.79 -8.52 0.60
N LEU A 30 3.18 -9.80 0.51
CA LEU A 30 2.68 -10.72 -0.52
C LEU A 30 1.15 -10.86 -0.45
N LYS A 31 0.57 -10.96 0.75
CA LYS A 31 -0.89 -10.99 0.94
C LYS A 31 -1.58 -9.69 0.50
N ALA A 32 -0.91 -8.54 0.60
CA ALA A 32 -1.43 -7.27 0.12
C ALA A 32 -1.40 -7.15 -1.42
N LEU A 33 -0.51 -7.90 -2.08
CA LEU A 33 -0.35 -7.92 -3.54
C LEU A 33 -1.27 -8.91 -4.25
N GLN A 34 -1.73 -9.93 -3.53
CA GLN A 34 -2.72 -10.87 -4.04
C GLN A 34 -4.03 -10.14 -4.34
N THR A 35 -4.29 -9.93 -5.64
CA THR A 35 -5.51 -9.28 -6.11
C THR A 35 -6.76 -10.06 -5.69
N ALA A 36 -7.87 -9.33 -5.54
CA ALA A 36 -9.14 -9.82 -4.99
C ALA A 36 -9.87 -10.91 -5.81
N GLY A 37 -9.19 -11.59 -6.75
CA GLY A 37 -9.72 -12.71 -7.53
C GLY A 37 -9.01 -14.06 -7.34
N CYS A 38 -7.80 -14.08 -6.76
CA CYS A 38 -6.98 -15.30 -6.71
C CYS A 38 -7.10 -16.10 -5.39
N ALA A 39 -7.64 -15.49 -4.32
CA ALA A 39 -7.80 -16.14 -3.02
C ALA A 39 -9.27 -16.22 -2.60
N ALA A 40 -9.76 -17.44 -2.39
CA ALA A 40 -11.14 -17.77 -1.99
C ALA A 40 -11.58 -17.17 -0.63
N ALA A 41 -10.68 -16.50 0.11
CA ALA A 41 -10.89 -16.01 1.46
C ALA A 41 -10.69 -14.50 1.57
N GLY A 42 -11.50 -13.69 0.88
CA GLY A 42 -11.62 -12.25 1.16
C GLY A 42 -10.41 -11.35 0.85
N GLY A 43 -9.24 -11.93 0.50
CA GLY A 43 -8.05 -11.30 -0.09
C GLY A 43 -7.59 -9.97 0.53
N GLN A 44 -6.84 -9.21 -0.27
CA GLN A 44 -6.31 -7.85 -0.02
C GLN A 44 -7.30 -6.89 0.67
N LYS A 45 -8.62 -7.10 0.58
CA LYS A 45 -9.66 -6.17 1.07
C LYS A 45 -9.51 -5.80 2.55
N SER A 46 -9.19 -6.77 3.41
CA SER A 46 -8.99 -6.51 4.84
C SER A 46 -7.75 -5.63 5.11
N LEU A 47 -6.68 -5.84 4.36
CA LEU A 47 -5.47 -5.03 4.44
C LEU A 47 -5.65 -3.66 3.77
N ALA A 48 -6.42 -3.59 2.68
CA ALA A 48 -6.79 -2.34 2.03
C ALA A 48 -7.59 -1.44 2.98
N GLN A 49 -8.51 -2.00 3.77
CA GLN A 49 -9.25 -1.24 4.78
C GLN A 49 -8.32 -0.65 5.86
N VAL A 50 -7.30 -1.41 6.30
CA VAL A 50 -6.28 -0.88 7.21
C VAL A 50 -5.46 0.22 6.53
N GLY A 51 -5.09 0.01 5.26
CA GLY A 51 -4.39 1.00 4.43
C GLY A 51 -5.16 2.31 4.30
N ASP A 52 -6.46 2.26 4.03
CA ASP A 52 -7.33 3.43 3.93
C ASP A 52 -7.37 4.23 5.23
N ALA A 53 -7.48 3.55 6.37
CA ALA A 53 -7.45 4.19 7.68
C ALA A 53 -6.10 4.85 7.97
N ALA A 54 -5.00 4.17 7.65
CA ALA A 54 -3.65 4.69 7.82
C ALA A 54 -3.38 5.90 6.92
N LEU A 55 -3.78 5.83 5.64
CA LEU A 55 -3.64 6.93 4.68
C LEU A 55 -4.46 8.15 5.13
N ARG A 56 -5.69 7.92 5.62
CA ARG A 56 -6.51 8.99 6.17
C ARG A 56 -5.87 9.66 7.36
N LEU A 57 -5.33 8.88 8.31
CA LEU A 57 -4.64 9.42 9.47
C LEU A 57 -3.41 10.25 9.07
N ALA A 58 -2.60 9.76 8.13
CA ALA A 58 -1.43 10.46 7.66
C ALA A 58 -1.78 11.81 7.02
N LEU A 59 -2.79 11.83 6.14
CA LEU A 59 -3.24 13.06 5.47
C LEU A 59 -3.82 14.09 6.45
N VAL A 60 -4.61 13.64 7.44
CA VAL A 60 -5.11 14.52 8.51
C VAL A 60 -3.97 15.08 9.35
N THR A 61 -2.99 14.24 9.72
CA THR A 61 -1.83 14.67 10.53
C THR A 61 -0.97 15.69 9.79
N ILE A 62 -0.69 15.46 8.50
CA ILE A 62 0.04 16.41 7.64
C ILE A 62 -0.73 17.73 7.52
N GLY A 63 -2.04 17.66 7.31
CA GLY A 63 -2.90 18.84 7.21
C GLY A 63 -2.91 19.65 8.51
N TYR A 64 -3.05 18.98 9.65
CA TYR A 64 -2.99 19.60 10.97
C TYR A 64 -1.64 20.29 11.22
N GLY A 65 -0.53 19.61 10.94
CA GLY A 65 0.82 20.18 11.09
C GLY A 65 1.08 21.39 10.19
N LYS A 66 0.36 21.51 9.06
CA LYS A 66 0.41 22.67 8.16
C LYS A 66 -0.57 23.80 8.55
N GLY A 67 -1.35 23.64 9.61
CA GLY A 67 -2.39 24.59 9.99
C GLY A 67 -3.55 24.66 8.98
N ALA A 68 -3.75 23.60 8.19
CA ALA A 68 -4.79 23.58 7.17
C ALA A 68 -6.20 23.54 7.80
N SER A 69 -7.15 24.21 7.15
CA SER A 69 -8.55 24.13 7.53
C SER A 69 -9.12 22.73 7.29
N ARG A 70 -10.18 22.39 8.03
CA ARG A 70 -10.89 21.11 7.84
C ARG A 70 -11.31 20.88 6.39
N GLY A 71 -11.81 21.91 5.70
CA GLY A 71 -12.20 21.81 4.29
C GLY A 71 -11.04 21.48 3.35
N GLN A 72 -9.85 22.04 3.61
CA GLN A 72 -8.64 21.70 2.85
C GLN A 72 -8.18 20.27 3.10
N ILE A 73 -8.28 19.79 4.35
CA ILE A 73 -7.97 18.41 4.71
C ILE A 73 -8.95 17.44 4.04
N ASP A 74 -10.26 17.73 4.09
CA ASP A 74 -11.29 16.91 3.46
C ASP A 74 -11.14 16.86 1.92
N SER A 75 -10.76 17.99 1.30
CA SER A 75 -10.45 18.05 -0.13
C SER A 75 -9.21 17.21 -0.47
N ALA A 76 -8.14 17.32 0.32
CA ALA A 76 -6.94 16.51 0.16
C ALA A 76 -7.24 15.01 0.32
N LEU A 77 -8.06 14.62 1.30
CA LEU A 77 -8.51 13.24 1.47
C LEU A 77 -9.25 12.72 0.24
N ARG A 78 -10.25 13.47 -0.25
CA ARG A 78 -11.03 13.08 -1.43
C ARG A 78 -10.17 12.91 -2.68
N THR A 79 -9.15 13.74 -2.83
CA THR A 79 -8.31 13.74 -4.04
C THR A 79 -7.22 12.68 -3.94
N LYS A 80 -6.51 12.65 -2.80
CA LYS A 80 -5.30 11.83 -2.60
C LYS A 80 -5.58 10.39 -2.20
N ALA A 81 -6.70 10.12 -1.53
CA ALA A 81 -7.13 8.76 -1.20
C ALA A 81 -8.17 8.21 -2.20
N SER A 82 -8.36 8.88 -3.35
CA SER A 82 -9.24 8.35 -4.39
C SER A 82 -8.59 7.14 -5.08
N ASN A 83 -9.42 6.15 -5.42
CA ASN A 83 -8.96 4.96 -6.13
C ASN A 83 -8.25 5.29 -7.45
N SER A 84 -8.69 6.34 -8.16
CA SER A 84 -8.03 6.79 -9.40
C SER A 84 -6.64 7.34 -9.12
N HIS A 85 -6.48 8.20 -8.11
CA HIS A 85 -5.17 8.75 -7.76
C HIS A 85 -4.21 7.67 -7.24
N LEU A 86 -4.72 6.72 -6.45
CA LEU A 86 -3.92 5.61 -5.95
C LEU A 86 -3.54 4.63 -7.06
N ALA A 87 -4.41 4.39 -8.03
CA ALA A 87 -4.10 3.60 -9.22
C ALA A 87 -3.01 4.28 -10.06
N ASP A 88 -3.15 5.58 -10.34
CA ASP A 88 -2.16 6.36 -11.09
C ASP A 88 -0.78 6.32 -10.39
N GLN A 89 -0.76 6.51 -9.06
CA GLN A 89 0.47 6.37 -8.27
C GLN A 89 1.05 4.96 -8.31
N GLY A 90 0.21 3.93 -8.37
CA GLY A 90 0.65 2.54 -8.50
C GLY A 90 1.29 2.26 -9.85
N PHE A 91 0.72 2.79 -10.94
CA PHE A 91 1.29 2.72 -12.28
C PHE A 91 2.61 3.51 -12.38
N GLU A 92 2.65 4.74 -11.87
CA GLU A 92 3.87 5.56 -11.88
C GLU A 92 5.04 4.91 -11.12
N ARG A 93 4.74 4.08 -10.13
CA ARG A 93 5.74 3.38 -9.31
C ARG A 93 6.08 1.97 -9.81
N GLY A 94 5.50 1.54 -10.93
CA GLY A 94 5.78 0.24 -11.54
C GLY A 94 5.22 -0.96 -10.77
N PHE A 95 4.17 -0.77 -9.98
CA PHE A 95 3.53 -1.89 -9.25
C PHE A 95 2.70 -2.81 -10.16
N ASP A 96 2.48 -2.44 -11.42
CA ASP A 96 1.80 -3.25 -12.44
C ASP A 96 2.56 -4.54 -12.78
N GLY A 97 3.90 -4.50 -12.75
CA GLY A 97 4.76 -5.68 -12.94
C GLY A 97 4.86 -6.60 -11.70
N SER A 98 4.31 -6.18 -10.57
CA SER A 98 4.42 -6.87 -9.27
C SER A 98 3.11 -7.55 -8.83
N ILE A 99 2.09 -7.53 -9.70
CA ILE A 99 0.82 -8.22 -9.44
C ILE A 99 0.96 -9.67 -9.89
N ASP A 100 1.03 -10.59 -8.91
CA ASP A 100 0.96 -12.03 -9.16
C ASP A 100 -0.39 -12.36 -9.81
N ARG A 101 -0.35 -12.98 -11.00
CA ARG A 101 -1.50 -13.23 -11.88
C ARG A 101 -1.95 -14.67 -11.76
#